data_AF-A0A957IPR8-F1
#
_entry.id   AF-A0A957IPR8-F1
#
_cell.length_a   1.000
_cell.length_b   1.000
_cell.length_c   1.000
_cell.angle_alpha   90.00
_cell.angle_beta   90.00
_cell.angle_gamma   90.00
#
_symmetry.space_group_name_H-M   'P 1'
#
loop_
_entity.id
_entity.type
_entity.pdbx_description
1 polymer ?
#
loop_
_entity_poly.entity_id
_entity_poly.type
_entity_poly.pdbx_seq_one_letter_code
_entity_poly.pdbx_strand_id
1 'polypeptide(L)'
;MTTSDQPFLPTDDLLWRQLKTIPAFRAILRAVEARFYHQVELPEPLLDVGCGDGHFAQMTFDHPLTAGIDPWWGPLQKAQRS
;
A
#
# COMPACT_ATOMS: atom_id res chain seq x y z
N MET A 1 -26.90 -23.10 21.21
CA MET A 1 -25.89 -22.04 21.40
C MET A 1 -25.63 -21.47 20.01
N THR A 2 -26.14 -20.27 19.76
CA THR A 2 -26.33 -19.68 18.43
C THR A 2 -24.99 -19.36 17.78
N THR A 3 -24.68 -20.00 16.64
CA THR A 3 -23.67 -19.51 15.70
C THR A 3 -24.17 -18.15 15.24
N SER A 4 -23.52 -17.08 15.71
CA SER A 4 -23.84 -15.74 15.26
C SER A 4 -23.45 -15.62 13.79
N ASP A 5 -24.44 -15.57 12.91
CA ASP A 5 -24.34 -15.04 11.54
C ASP A 5 -24.02 -13.54 11.63
N GLN A 6 -22.81 -13.21 12.09
CA GLN A 6 -22.25 -11.88 11.90
C GLN A 6 -21.77 -11.82 10.46
N PRO A 7 -22.27 -10.87 9.63
CA PRO A 7 -21.73 -10.70 8.31
C PRO A 7 -20.22 -10.45 8.43
N PHE A 8 -19.42 -11.12 7.59
CA PHE A 8 -18.02 -10.75 7.44
C PHE A 8 -17.97 -9.30 6.95
N LEU A 9 -17.68 -8.39 7.86
CA LEU A 9 -17.30 -7.03 7.52
C LEU A 9 -15.79 -7.10 7.27
N PRO A 10 -15.33 -6.94 6.02
CA PRO A 10 -13.90 -6.93 5.75
C PRO A 10 -13.32 -5.77 6.56
N THR A 11 -12.44 -6.09 7.50
CA THR A 11 -11.60 -5.08 8.12
C THR A 11 -10.83 -4.39 7.00
N ASP A 12 -10.71 -3.06 7.03
CA ASP A 12 -9.95 -2.30 6.02
C ASP A 12 -8.44 -2.48 6.24
N ASP A 13 -7.98 -3.73 6.14
CA ASP A 13 -6.61 -4.15 6.34
C ASP A 13 -5.79 -4.01 5.05
N LEU A 14 -4.47 -4.20 5.17
CA LEU A 14 -3.54 -4.06 4.06
C LEU A 14 -3.87 -5.00 2.88
N LEU A 15 -4.45 -6.18 3.13
CA LEU A 15 -4.84 -7.10 2.06
C LEU A 15 -6.10 -6.61 1.35
N TRP A 16 -7.12 -6.20 2.11
CA TRP A 16 -8.37 -5.72 1.57
C TRP A 16 -8.19 -4.44 0.77
N ARG A 17 -7.33 -3.51 1.23
CA ARG A 17 -6.97 -2.30 0.49
C ARG A 17 -6.38 -2.61 -0.88
N GLN A 18 -5.43 -3.55 -0.95
CA GLN A 18 -4.78 -3.94 -2.20
C GLN A 18 -5.71 -4.72 -3.14
N LEU A 19 -6.57 -5.59 -2.61
CA LEU A 19 -7.53 -6.36 -3.41
C LEU A 19 -8.55 -5.48 -4.15
N LYS A 20 -8.83 -4.27 -3.63
CA LYS A 20 -9.73 -3.30 -4.28
C LYS A 20 -9.11 -2.63 -5.51
N THR A 21 -7.77 -2.65 -5.65
CA THR A 21 -7.06 -1.77 -6.59
C THR A 21 -6.20 -2.49 -7.59
N ILE A 22 -5.73 -3.70 -7.27
CA ILE A 22 -4.83 -4.49 -8.14
C ILE A 22 -5.26 -5.96 -8.22
N PRO A 23 -4.83 -6.70 -9.26
CA PRO A 23 -5.14 -8.12 -9.40
C PRO A 23 -4.74 -8.94 -8.16
N ALA A 24 -5.57 -9.93 -7.78
CA ALA A 24 -5.44 -10.66 -6.52
C ALA A 24 -4.04 -11.24 -6.25
N PHE A 25 -3.38 -11.80 -7.27
CA PHE A 25 -2.04 -12.34 -7.13
C PHE A 25 -1.00 -11.27 -6.75
N ARG A 26 -1.15 -10.03 -7.24
CA ARG A 26 -0.31 -8.89 -6.84
C ARG A 26 -0.71 -8.36 -5.47
N ALA A 27 -2.01 -8.32 -5.16
CA ALA A 27 -2.51 -7.85 -3.88
C ALA A 27 -1.93 -8.66 -2.70
N ILE A 28 -1.84 -9.98 -2.85
CA ILE A 28 -1.23 -10.85 -1.83
C ILE A 28 0.24 -10.46 -1.60
N LEU A 29 1.03 -10.32 -2.66
CA LEU A 29 2.44 -9.94 -2.56
C LEU A 29 2.61 -8.55 -1.92
N ARG A 30 1.84 -7.57 -2.38
CA ARG A 30 1.88 -6.20 -1.85
C ARG A 30 1.46 -6.12 -0.39
N ALA A 31 0.46 -6.89 0.02
CA ALA A 31 0.04 -6.93 1.43
C ALA A 31 1.11 -7.55 2.34
N VAL A 32 1.82 -8.59 1.87
CA VAL A 32 2.96 -9.18 2.61
C VAL A 32 4.10 -8.17 2.74
N GLU A 33 4.44 -7.49 1.65
CA GLU A 33 5.49 -6.46 1.64
C GLU A 33 5.14 -5.26 2.53
N ALA A 34 3.90 -4.79 2.49
CA ALA A 34 3.43 -3.71 3.37
C ALA A 34 3.57 -4.08 4.85
N ARG A 35 3.20 -5.32 5.21
CA ARG A 35 3.37 -5.83 6.59
C ARG A 35 4.83 -5.92 7.00
N PHE A 36 5.73 -6.26 6.08
CA PHE A 36 7.17 -6.27 6.34
C PHE A 36 7.70 -4.86 6.64
N TYR A 37 7.29 -3.85 5.87
CA TYR A 37 7.73 -2.46 6.10
C TYR A 37 7.29 -1.91 7.47
N HIS A 38 6.14 -2.31 8.00
CA HIS A 38 5.73 -1.92 9.36
C HIS A 38 6.55 -2.58 10.49
N GLN A 39 7.38 -3.59 10.17
CA GLN A 39 8.22 -4.28 11.15
C GLN A 39 9.66 -3.74 11.17
N VAL A 40 10.00 -2.81 10.28
CA VAL A 40 11.33 -2.21 10.18
C VAL A 40 11.23 -0.71 10.50
N GLU A 41 12.27 -0.18 11.15
CA GLU A 41 12.37 1.25 11.39
C GLU A 41 12.84 1.93 10.09
N LEU A 42 12.05 2.90 9.61
CA LEU A 42 12.33 3.69 8.42
C LEU A 42 12.58 5.14 8.87
N PRO A 43 13.83 5.51 9.21
CA PRO A 43 14.13 6.86 9.64
C PRO A 43 13.98 7.85 8.47
N GLU A 44 13.44 9.02 8.77
CA GLU A 44 13.36 10.12 7.80
C GLU A 44 14.75 10.79 7.61
N PRO A 45 15.06 11.31 6.40
CA PRO A 45 14.21 11.35 5.21
C PRO A 45 14.16 10.03 4.43
N LEU A 46 12.97 9.59 4.04
CA LEU A 46 12.75 8.38 3.24
C LEU A 46 12.58 8.67 1.73
N LEU A 47 13.33 7.94 0.90
CA LEU A 47 13.26 7.99 -0.56
C LEU A 47 12.63 6.71 -1.14
N ASP A 48 11.53 6.86 -1.87
CA ASP A 48 10.88 5.78 -2.63
C ASP A 48 11.48 5.65 -4.03
N VAL A 49 12.20 4.56 -4.27
CA VAL A 49 12.88 4.29 -5.55
C VAL A 49 12.02 3.39 -6.42
N GLY A 50 11.62 3.91 -7.58
CA GLY A 50 10.63 3.24 -8.44
C GLY A 50 9.21 3.45 -7.93
N CYS A 51 8.91 4.68 -7.49
CA CYS A 51 7.64 5.00 -6.83
C CYS A 51 6.42 4.88 -7.76
N GLY A 52 6.63 4.84 -9.09
CA GLY A 52 5.57 4.71 -10.09
C GLY A 52 4.51 5.81 -9.94
N ASP A 53 3.27 5.41 -9.67
CA ASP A 53 2.13 6.29 -9.41
C ASP A 53 1.86 6.53 -7.92
N GLY A 54 2.76 6.08 -7.04
CA GLY A 54 2.66 6.23 -5.58
C GLY A 54 1.69 5.25 -4.92
N HIS A 55 1.08 4.32 -5.68
CA HIS A 55 0.00 3.47 -5.17
C HIS A 55 0.41 2.62 -3.96
N PHE A 56 1.61 2.03 -4.01
CA PHE A 56 2.06 1.17 -2.92
C PHE A 56 2.29 1.94 -1.63
N ALA A 57 2.99 3.08 -1.70
CA ALA A 57 3.25 3.94 -0.56
C ALA A 57 1.93 4.42 0.08
N GLN A 58 0.99 4.90 -0.73
CA GLN A 58 -0.33 5.37 -0.28
C GLN A 58 -1.16 4.27 0.43
N MET A 59 -1.03 3.02 -0.02
CA MET A 59 -1.77 1.90 0.58
C MET A 59 -1.10 1.32 1.83
N THR A 60 0.18 1.59 2.03
CA THR A 60 1.02 1.00 3.09
C THR A 60 1.22 1.94 4.25
N PHE A 61 1.56 3.20 3.99
CA PHE A 61 1.89 4.18 5.02
C PHE A 61 0.69 5.11 5.28
N ASP A 62 0.56 5.55 6.53
CA ASP A 62 -0.45 6.52 6.96
C ASP A 62 0.02 7.98 6.82
N HIS A 63 1.23 8.18 6.31
CA HIS A 63 1.86 9.45 6.04
C HIS A 63 2.56 9.43 4.67
N PRO A 64 2.70 10.59 4.01
CA PRO A 64 3.49 10.70 2.79
C PRO A 64 4.98 10.48 3.09
N LEU A 65 5.68 9.82 2.18
CA LEU A 65 7.13 9.66 2.25
C LEU A 65 7.83 10.96 1.82
N THR A 66 9.07 11.18 2.28
CA THR A 66 9.79 12.44 2.02
C THR A 66 9.98 12.74 0.52
N ALA A 67 10.37 11.76 -0.27
CA ALA A 67 10.55 11.92 -1.72
C ALA A 67 10.36 10.61 -2.47
N GLY A 68 10.08 10.69 -3.77
CA GLY A 68 10.03 9.54 -4.66
C GLY A 68 10.64 9.84 -6.03
N ILE A 69 11.23 8.83 -6.65
CA ILE A 69 11.79 8.91 -8.01
C ILE A 69 11.30 7.74 -8.87
N ASP A 70 11.02 8.02 -10.14
CA ASP A 70 10.69 7.00 -11.14
C ASP A 70 11.14 7.46 -12.54
N PRO A 71 11.76 6.60 -13.37
CA PRO A 71 12.13 6.97 -14.73
C PRO A 71 10.93 7.15 -15.66
N TRP A 72 9.75 6.65 -15.28
CA TRP A 72 8.55 6.73 -16.08
C TRP A 72 7.71 7.95 -15.70
N TRP A 73 7.83 8.98 -16.54
CA TRP A 73 7.16 10.26 -16.34
C TRP A 73 5.62 10.18 -16.20
N GLY A 74 4.97 9.28 -16.93
CA GLY A 74 3.50 9.17 -16.95
C GLY A 74 2.90 8.80 -15.58
N PRO A 75 3.31 7.67 -14.97
CA PRO A 75 2.94 7.32 -13.60
C PRO A 75 3.37 8.38 -12.58
N LEU A 76 4.58 8.93 -12.71
CA LEU A 76 5.12 9.88 -11.73
C LEU A 76 4.24 11.13 -11.56
N GLN A 77 3.58 11.59 -12.62
CA GLN A 77 2.60 12.70 -12.53
C GLN A 77 1.40 12.38 -11.62
N LYS A 78 1.00 11.11 -11.53
CA LYS A 78 -0.08 10.67 -10.63
C LYS A 78 0.40 10.61 -9.18
N ALA A 79 1.64 10.18 -8.96
CA ALA A 79 2.25 10.08 -7.63
C ALA A 79 2.29 11.40 -6.88
N GLN A 80 2.39 12.54 -7.58
CA GLN A 80 2.35 13.87 -6.97
C GLN A 80 1.04 14.19 -6.21
N ARG A 81 -0.02 13.43 -6.46
CA ARG A 81 -1.36 13.62 -5.88
C ARG A 81 -1.75 12.50 -4.92
N SER A 82 -0.84 11.55 -4.69
CA SER A 82 -1.07 10.34 -3.88
C SER A 82 -0.77 10.60 -2.41
#